data_AF-A0A519W5I0-F1
#
_entry.id   AF-A0A519W5I0-F1
#
_cell.length_a   1.000
_cell.length_b   1.000
_cell.length_c   1.000
_cell.angle_alpha   90.00
_cell.angle_beta   90.00
_cell.angle_gamma   90.00
#
_symmetry.space_group_name_H-M   'P 1'
#
loop_
_entity.id
_entity.type
_entity.pdbx_description
1 polymer ?
#
loop_
_entity_poly.entity_id
_entity_poly.type
_entity_poly.pdbx_seq_one_letter_code
_entity_poly.pdbx_strand_id
1 'polypeptide(L)'
;HFVQEYYTIGYYDFFLGVDGLSIYFILLTTLIIPLSILSNWKSIKSRQLYFLIIMLLLECLLLLIFTVLDLLMFYIFFESILAPLFLLIGLFGSSQRFRASFYFFLYTFLGSLFMLLSIITMLSSVGCTDMNVLYKSNFVFLTQVFMFMGIFIAFAVKTPVIYLNG
;
A
#
# COMPACT_ATOMS: atom_id res chain seq x y z
N HIS A 1 -0.20 -11.58 20.25
CA HIS A 1 0.29 -12.98 20.33
C HIS A 1 -0.72 -13.89 19.63
N PHE A 2 -0.66 -13.98 18.30
CA PHE A 2 -1.24 -15.08 17.54
C PHE A 2 -0.11 -15.62 16.68
N VAL A 3 0.50 -16.69 17.18
CA VAL A 3 1.49 -17.50 16.47
C VAL A 3 0.67 -18.53 15.71
N GLN A 4 0.69 -18.47 14.38
CA GLN A 4 0.15 -19.54 13.56
C GLN A 4 1.33 -20.27 12.92
N GLU A 5 1.83 -21.28 13.64
CA GLU A 5 2.76 -22.27 13.10
C GLU A 5 1.98 -23.19 12.16
N TYR A 6 2.20 -23.06 10.85
CA TYR A 6 1.91 -24.13 9.92
C TYR A 6 3.23 -24.70 9.41
N TYR A 7 3.63 -25.82 10.02
CA TYR A 7 4.72 -26.69 9.61
C TYR A 7 4.37 -27.45 8.33
N THR A 8 4.21 -26.74 7.21
CA THR A 8 4.21 -27.36 5.87
C THR A 8 4.98 -26.45 4.94
N ILE A 9 6.20 -26.85 4.57
CA ILE A 9 7.05 -26.20 3.58
C ILE A 9 6.32 -26.24 2.23
N GLY A 10 5.51 -25.22 1.97
CA GLY A 10 4.99 -24.90 0.66
C GLY A 10 5.78 -23.71 0.13
N TYR A 11 6.17 -23.74 -1.15
CA TYR A 11 7.02 -22.72 -1.79
C TYR A 11 6.46 -21.26 -1.77
N TYR A 12 5.33 -21.01 -1.11
CA TYR A 12 4.67 -19.71 -0.98
C TYR A 12 4.00 -19.59 0.39
N ASP A 13 4.80 -19.42 1.44
CA ASP A 13 4.26 -19.17 2.78
C ASP A 13 3.78 -17.71 2.86
N PHE A 14 2.46 -17.52 2.76
CA PHE A 14 1.81 -16.24 3.01
C PHE A 14 1.69 -16.01 4.52
N PHE A 15 2.68 -15.38 5.14
CA PHE A 15 2.61 -14.97 6.54
C PHE A 15 1.72 -13.73 6.68
N LEU A 16 0.48 -13.95 7.12
CA LEU A 16 -0.42 -12.89 7.56
C LEU A 16 -0.31 -12.73 9.07
N GLY A 17 -0.02 -11.52 9.51
CA GLY A 17 0.15 -11.17 10.92
C GLY A 17 -0.55 -9.86 11.23
N VAL A 18 -1.29 -9.86 12.33
CA VAL A 18 -1.98 -8.68 12.82
C VAL A 18 -1.30 -8.22 14.10
N ASP A 19 -0.55 -7.12 13.98
CA ASP A 19 0.05 -6.42 15.11
C ASP A 19 -0.96 -5.50 15.80
N GLY A 20 -0.71 -5.16 17.06
CA GLY A 20 -1.59 -4.27 17.82
C GLY A 20 -1.83 -2.91 17.13
N LEU A 21 -0.86 -2.45 16.34
CA LEU A 21 -0.97 -1.23 15.54
C LEU A 21 -1.82 -1.44 14.27
N SER A 22 -1.73 -2.58 13.59
CA SER A 22 -2.51 -2.84 12.37
C SER A 22 -4.00 -2.99 12.65
N ILE A 23 -4.39 -3.46 13.84
CA ILE A 23 -5.80 -3.51 14.27
C ILE A 23 -6.46 -2.13 14.22
N TYR A 24 -5.77 -1.09 14.70
CA TYR A 24 -6.32 0.27 14.68
C TYR A 24 -6.55 0.77 13.25
N PHE A 25 -5.61 0.51 12.34
CA PHE A 25 -5.75 0.92 10.94
C PHE A 25 -6.82 0.12 10.20
N ILE A 26 -6.94 -1.19 10.44
CA ILE A 26 -8.00 -2.04 9.90
C ILE A 26 -9.38 -1.55 10.36
N LEU A 27 -9.52 -1.22 11.64
CA LEU A 27 -10.77 -0.70 12.19
C LEU A 27 -11.11 0.67 11.58
N LEU A 28 -10.11 1.52 11.38
CA LEU A 28 -10.28 2.83 10.76
C LEU A 28 -10.69 2.71 9.28
N THR A 29 -10.08 1.81 8.50
CA THR A 29 -10.44 1.61 7.09
C THR A 29 -11.85 1.03 6.92
N THR A 30 -12.20 0.02 7.72
CA THR A 30 -13.53 -0.61 7.71
C THR A 30 -14.65 0.33 8.15
N LEU A 31 -14.35 1.41 8.89
CA LEU A 31 -15.31 2.46 9.19
C LEU A 31 -15.40 3.52 8.09
N ILE A 32 -14.27 4.00 7.58
CA ILE A 32 -14.23 5.12 6.62
C ILE A 32 -14.84 4.74 5.27
N ILE A 33 -14.58 3.54 4.77
CA ILE A 33 -15.03 3.13 3.43
C ILE A 33 -16.56 3.06 3.33
N PRO A 34 -17.30 2.37 4.22
CA PRO A 34 -18.76 2.41 4.16
C PRO A 34 -19.33 3.82 4.38
N LEU A 35 -18.72 4.63 5.25
CA LEU A 35 -19.10 6.04 5.42
C LEU A 35 -18.94 6.84 4.11
N SER A 36 -17.84 6.61 3.39
CA SER A 36 -17.56 7.29 2.11
C SER A 36 -18.54 6.88 0.99
N ILE A 37 -18.99 5.62 1.00
CA ILE A 37 -20.01 5.10 0.09
C ILE A 37 -21.36 5.75 0.41
N LEU A 38 -21.74 5.80 1.69
CA LEU A 38 -22.98 6.43 2.17
C LEU A 38 -23.03 7.92 1.81
N SER A 39 -21.92 8.64 2.00
CA SER A 39 -21.84 10.08 1.67
C SER A 39 -22.05 10.36 0.17
N ASN A 40 -21.63 9.46 -0.71
CA ASN A 40 -21.72 9.64 -2.17
C ASN A 40 -22.99 9.03 -2.80
N TRP A 41 -23.86 8.41 -2.00
CA TRP A 41 -25.06 7.70 -2.46
C TRP A 41 -25.98 8.53 -3.36
N LYS A 42 -26.13 9.83 -3.06
CA LYS A 42 -26.98 10.75 -3.85
C LYS A 42 -26.22 11.46 -4.98
N SER A 43 -24.89 11.51 -4.91
CA SER A 43 -24.03 12.22 -5.85
C SER A 43 -23.81 11.40 -7.13
N ILE A 44 -23.62 10.09 -6.99
CA ILE A 44 -23.31 9.18 -8.11
C ILE A 44 -24.61 8.61 -8.67
N LYS A 45 -25.19 9.32 -9.65
CA LYS A 45 -26.44 8.90 -10.33
C LYS A 45 -26.23 7.92 -11.49
N SER A 46 -24.98 7.75 -11.96
CA SER A 46 -24.66 6.84 -13.07
C SER A 46 -23.55 5.86 -12.66
N ARG A 47 -23.65 4.61 -13.11
CA ARG A 47 -22.62 3.56 -12.90
C ARG A 47 -22.31 3.24 -11.42
N GLN A 48 -23.34 3.23 -10.57
CA GLN A 48 -23.23 2.94 -9.13
C GLN A 48 -22.53 1.60 -8.82
N LEU A 49 -22.81 0.56 -9.61
CA LEU A 49 -22.15 -0.74 -9.47
C LEU A 49 -20.63 -0.65 -9.66
N TYR A 50 -20.15 0.10 -10.66
CA TYR A 50 -18.71 0.27 -10.90
C TYR A 50 -18.04 1.04 -9.76
N PHE A 51 -18.71 2.07 -9.22
CA PHE A 51 -18.21 2.79 -8.05
C PHE A 51 -18.07 1.85 -6.84
N LEU A 52 -19.11 1.08 -6.53
CA LEU A 52 -19.10 0.13 -5.41
C LEU A 52 -18.00 -0.93 -5.55
N ILE A 53 -17.84 -1.51 -6.75
CA ILE A 53 -16.79 -2.50 -7.01
C ILE A 53 -15.40 -1.90 -6.79
N ILE A 54 -15.14 -0.69 -7.30
CA ILE A 54 -13.84 -0.02 -7.13
C ILE A 54 -13.58 0.30 -5.66
N MET A 55 -14.59 0.77 -4.92
CA MET A 55 -14.47 1.08 -3.49
C MET A 55 -14.21 -0.17 -2.64
N LEU A 56 -14.91 -1.28 -2.91
CA LEU A 56 -14.68 -2.55 -2.21
C LEU A 56 -13.31 -3.16 -2.55
N LEU A 57 -12.86 -3.01 -3.79
CA LEU A 57 -11.54 -3.49 -4.19
C LEU A 57 -10.44 -2.64 -3.56
N LEU A 58 -10.64 -1.32 -3.44
CA LEU A 58 -9.77 -0.43 -2.66
C LEU A 58 -9.73 -0.83 -1.18
N GLU A 59 -10.88 -1.15 -0.58
CA GLU A 59 -10.97 -1.64 0.81
C GLU A 59 -10.16 -2.91 1.03
N CYS A 60 -10.36 -3.91 0.18
CA CYS A 60 -9.66 -5.19 0.27
C CYS A 60 -8.13 -4.98 0.21
N LEU A 61 -7.64 -4.15 -0.70
CA LEU A 61 -6.21 -3.86 -0.83
C LEU A 61 -5.65 -3.11 0.39
N LEU A 62 -6.39 -2.14 0.93
CA LEU A 62 -5.99 -1.43 2.14
C LEU A 62 -5.90 -2.37 3.33
N LEU A 63 -6.84 -3.31 3.47
CA LEU A 63 -6.81 -4.33 4.51
C LEU A 63 -5.61 -5.27 4.35
N LEU A 64 -5.34 -5.74 3.13
CA LEU A 64 -4.22 -6.64 2.84
C LEU A 64 -2.88 -6.04 3.27
N ILE A 65 -2.64 -4.75 3.00
CA ILE A 65 -1.39 -4.06 3.38
C ILE A 65 -1.15 -4.09 4.89
N PHE A 66 -2.19 -3.95 5.70
CA PHE A 66 -2.06 -3.96 7.16
C PHE A 66 -1.89 -5.38 7.74
N THR A 67 -2.15 -6.41 6.95
CA THR A 67 -2.06 -7.82 7.39
C THR A 67 -0.77 -8.52 6.96
N VAL A 68 0.00 -7.93 6.06
CA VAL A 68 1.16 -8.60 5.44
C VAL A 68 2.42 -8.40 6.27
N LEU A 69 3.16 -9.49 6.50
CA LEU A 69 4.43 -9.51 7.24
C LEU A 69 5.69 -9.58 6.35
N ASP A 70 5.54 -9.69 5.03
CA ASP A 70 6.62 -9.73 4.06
C ASP A 70 6.72 -8.38 3.33
N LEU A 71 7.91 -7.77 3.31
CA LEU A 71 8.15 -6.47 2.65
C LEU A 71 7.87 -6.48 1.15
N LEU A 72 8.13 -7.60 0.48
CA LEU A 72 7.90 -7.69 -0.97
C LEU A 72 6.40 -7.76 -1.27
N MET A 73 5.66 -8.58 -0.52
CA MET A 73 4.19 -8.60 -0.58
C MET A 73 3.60 -7.24 -0.20
N PHE A 74 4.15 -6.58 0.82
CA PHE A 74 3.73 -5.23 1.21
C PHE A 74 3.86 -4.27 0.03
N TYR A 75 5.00 -4.28 -0.68
CA TYR A 75 5.22 -3.44 -1.86
C TYR A 75 4.22 -3.73 -2.99
N ILE A 76 3.95 -5.00 -3.28
CA ILE A 76 2.98 -5.39 -4.32
C ILE A 76 1.59 -4.84 -4.00
N PHE A 77 1.11 -5.01 -2.77
CA PHE A 77 -0.21 -4.47 -2.39
C PHE A 77 -0.20 -2.94 -2.32
N PHE A 78 0.88 -2.34 -1.85
CA PHE A 78 1.08 -0.89 -1.82
C PHE A 78 0.97 -0.25 -3.20
N GLU A 79 1.53 -0.89 -4.24
CA GLU A 79 1.38 -0.45 -5.62
C GLU A 79 0.02 -0.81 -6.21
N SER A 80 -0.57 -1.94 -5.80
CA SER A 80 -1.89 -2.36 -6.28
C SER A 80 -3.00 -1.37 -5.94
N ILE A 81 -2.90 -0.61 -4.83
CA ILE A 81 -3.84 0.48 -4.50
C ILE A 81 -3.92 1.55 -5.62
N LEU A 82 -2.84 1.75 -6.36
CA LEU A 82 -2.81 2.78 -7.40
C LEU A 82 -3.78 2.47 -8.53
N ALA A 83 -4.02 1.20 -8.85
CA ALA A 83 -4.93 0.83 -9.94
C ALA A 83 -6.40 1.22 -9.65
N PRO A 84 -6.98 0.92 -8.48
CA PRO A 84 -8.34 1.39 -8.13
C PRO A 84 -8.43 2.89 -8.00
N LEU A 85 -7.41 3.55 -7.41
CA LEU A 85 -7.39 5.02 -7.31
C LEU A 85 -7.35 5.67 -8.70
N PHE A 86 -6.53 5.14 -9.60
CA PHE A 86 -6.47 5.59 -10.99
C PHE A 86 -7.83 5.48 -11.69
N LEU A 87 -8.52 4.34 -11.52
CA LEU A 87 -9.86 4.14 -12.08
C LEU A 87 -10.89 5.07 -11.44
N LEU A 88 -10.83 5.28 -10.12
CA LEU A 88 -11.76 6.13 -9.38
C LEU A 88 -11.63 7.59 -9.84
N ILE A 89 -10.41 8.13 -9.90
CA ILE A 89 -10.15 9.49 -10.38
C ILE A 89 -10.51 9.60 -11.87
N GLY A 90 -10.14 8.61 -12.70
CA GLY A 90 -10.40 8.65 -14.14
C GLY A 90 -11.88 8.60 -14.52
N LEU A 91 -12.70 7.83 -13.78
CA LEU A 91 -14.14 7.67 -14.06
C LEU A 91 -15.00 8.70 -13.35
N PHE A 92 -14.71 8.98 -12.07
CA PHE A 92 -15.57 9.79 -11.19
C PHE A 92 -14.96 11.15 -10.81
N GLY A 93 -13.71 11.43 -11.22
CA GLY A 93 -13.09 12.73 -11.02
C GLY A 93 -13.73 13.86 -11.84
N SER A 94 -13.42 15.10 -11.46
CA SER A 94 -13.94 16.33 -12.04
C SER A 94 -13.24 16.72 -13.36
N SER A 95 -13.19 18.01 -13.71
CA SER A 95 -12.51 18.50 -14.92
C SER A 95 -11.07 17.99 -15.01
N GLN A 96 -10.64 17.65 -16.23
CA GLN A 96 -9.29 17.11 -16.52
C GLN A 96 -8.95 15.78 -15.80
N ARG A 97 -9.95 14.99 -15.39
CA ARG A 97 -9.80 13.69 -14.71
C ARG A 97 -8.76 12.73 -15.28
N PHE A 98 -8.68 12.61 -16.61
CA PHE A 98 -7.68 11.74 -17.26
C PHE A 98 -6.25 12.22 -17.05
N ARG A 99 -6.04 13.54 -17.09
CA ARG A 99 -4.73 14.13 -16.82
C ARG A 99 -4.40 13.96 -15.35
N ALA A 100 -5.32 14.33 -14.46
CA ALA A 100 -5.14 14.21 -13.02
C ALA A 100 -4.84 12.76 -12.57
N SER A 101 -5.56 11.77 -13.08
CA SER A 101 -5.33 10.36 -12.74
C SER A 101 -3.95 9.88 -13.21
N PHE A 102 -3.53 10.28 -14.41
CA PHE A 102 -2.24 9.88 -14.96
C PHE A 102 -1.06 10.52 -14.23
N TYR A 103 -1.14 11.82 -13.89
CA TYR A 103 -0.12 12.49 -13.07
C TYR A 103 -0.04 11.90 -11.66
N PHE A 104 -1.18 11.62 -11.02
CA PHE A 104 -1.23 10.97 -9.71
C PHE A 104 -0.54 9.60 -9.76
N PHE A 105 -0.89 8.77 -10.75
CA PHE A 105 -0.29 7.45 -10.93
C PHE A 105 1.22 7.54 -11.18
N LEU A 106 1.67 8.36 -12.13
CA LEU A 106 3.09 8.46 -12.44
C LEU A 106 3.92 9.02 -11.28
N TYR A 107 3.42 10.04 -10.59
CA TYR A 107 4.15 10.63 -9.47
C TYR A 107 4.34 9.62 -8.33
N THR A 108 3.28 8.89 -7.99
CA THR A 108 3.31 7.88 -6.93
C THR A 108 4.10 6.63 -7.31
N PHE A 109 3.98 6.17 -8.56
CA PHE A 109 4.74 5.04 -9.08
C PHE A 109 6.24 5.33 -9.15
N LEU A 110 6.64 6.52 -9.60
CA LEU A 110 8.06 6.90 -9.62
C LEU A 110 8.66 6.98 -8.23
N GLY A 111 7.90 7.48 -7.24
CA GLY A 111 8.33 7.48 -5.85
C GLY A 111 8.50 6.08 -5.27
N SER A 112 7.60 5.15 -5.59
CA SER A 112 7.63 3.78 -5.07
C SER A 112 8.82 2.96 -5.60
N LEU A 113 9.37 3.28 -6.77
CA LEU A 113 10.56 2.62 -7.31
C LEU A 113 11.76 2.70 -6.35
N PHE A 114 11.93 3.81 -5.62
CA PHE A 114 13.01 3.93 -4.63
C PHE A 114 12.85 2.94 -3.47
N MET A 115 11.61 2.66 -3.07
CA MET A 115 11.31 1.62 -2.10
C MET A 115 11.61 0.23 -2.67
N LEU A 116 11.27 -0.03 -3.94
CA LEU A 116 11.63 -1.29 -4.61
C LEU A 116 13.14 -1.53 -4.61
N LEU A 117 13.96 -0.50 -4.93
CA LEU A 117 15.41 -0.61 -4.84
C LEU A 117 15.87 -1.01 -3.44
N SER A 118 15.28 -0.43 -2.40
CA SER A 118 15.60 -0.73 -1.01
C SER A 118 15.25 -2.17 -0.62
N ILE A 119 14.13 -2.69 -1.12
CA ILE A 119 13.71 -4.08 -0.89
C ILE A 119 14.64 -5.05 -1.62
N ILE A 120 15.06 -4.73 -2.85
CA ILE A 120 16.02 -5.55 -3.60
C ILE A 120 17.38 -5.59 -2.89
N THR A 121 17.84 -4.47 -2.30
CA THR A 121 19.10 -4.47 -1.53
C THR A 121 18.99 -5.27 -0.23
N MET A 122 17.83 -5.28 0.42
CA MET A 122 17.58 -6.18 1.57
C MET A 122 17.57 -7.64 1.14
N LEU A 123 16.87 -7.95 0.04
CA LEU A 123 16.77 -9.31 -0.47
C LEU A 123 18.15 -9.87 -0.86
N SER A 124 19.02 -9.06 -1.48
CA SER A 124 20.37 -9.51 -1.88
C SER A 124 21.32 -9.71 -0.69
N SER A 125 21.08 -9.05 0.43
CA SER A 125 21.94 -9.13 1.61
C SER A 125 21.49 -10.20 2.61
N VAL A 126 20.19 -10.40 2.81
CA VAL A 126 19.64 -11.36 3.78
C VAL A 126 19.09 -12.63 3.11
N GLY A 127 18.69 -12.57 1.84
CA GLY A 127 18.12 -13.69 1.09
C GLY A 127 16.61 -13.92 1.30
N CYS A 128 15.97 -13.14 2.17
CA CYS A 128 14.53 -13.18 2.43
C CYS A 128 13.97 -11.77 2.68
N THR A 129 12.66 -11.60 2.50
CA THR A 129 11.95 -10.32 2.70
C THR A 129 11.00 -10.34 3.90
N ASP A 130 11.06 -11.40 4.72
CA ASP A 130 10.30 -11.53 5.96
C ASP A 130 10.72 -10.49 7.00
N MET A 131 9.77 -9.71 7.50
CA MET A 131 10.02 -8.66 8.50
C MET A 131 10.64 -9.23 9.79
N ASN A 132 10.25 -10.44 10.20
CA ASN A 132 10.78 -11.11 11.40
C ASN A 132 12.28 -11.43 11.30
N VAL A 133 12.76 -11.73 10.09
CA VAL A 133 14.18 -12.03 9.84
C VAL A 133 14.95 -10.72 9.66
N LEU A 134 14.39 -9.77 8.92
CA LEU A 134 15.00 -8.47 8.67
C LEU A 134 15.24 -7.67 9.94
N TYR A 135 14.29 -7.69 10.90
CA TYR A 135 14.46 -7.04 12.19
C TYR A 135 15.67 -7.56 13.00
N LYS A 136 16.03 -8.84 12.81
CA LYS A 136 17.16 -9.48 13.52
C LYS A 136 18.47 -9.37 12.75
N SER A 137 18.43 -8.98 11.50
CA SER A 137 19.60 -8.87 10.64
C SER A 137 20.35 -7.55 10.91
N ASN A 138 21.69 -7.63 10.93
CA ASN A 138 22.54 -6.45 11.13
C ASN A 138 23.04 -5.96 9.78
N PHE A 139 22.66 -4.73 9.43
CA PHE A 139 23.14 -4.05 8.23
C PHE A 139 24.29 -3.10 8.54
N VAL A 140 25.15 -2.86 7.55
CA VAL A 140 26.16 -1.79 7.63
C VAL A 140 25.42 -0.45 7.68
N PHE A 141 25.83 0.45 8.57
CA PHE A 141 25.16 1.74 8.80
C PHE A 141 24.84 2.51 7.50
N LEU A 142 25.80 2.58 6.58
CA LEU A 142 25.61 3.28 5.30
C LEU A 142 24.48 2.68 4.45
N THR A 143 24.37 1.35 4.43
CA THR A 143 23.30 0.65 3.71
C THR A 143 21.94 0.83 4.39
N GLN A 144 21.90 0.89 5.72
CA GLN A 144 20.68 1.15 6.48
C GLN A 144 20.12 2.55 6.20
N VAL A 145 20.99 3.57 6.13
CA VAL A 145 20.59 4.95 5.77
C VAL A 145 20.05 5.02 4.35
N PHE A 146 20.68 4.32 3.40
CA PHE A 146 20.21 4.27 2.01
C PHE A 146 18.82 3.62 1.89
N MET A 147 18.63 2.47 2.53
CA MET A 147 17.34 1.77 2.54
C MET A 147 16.25 2.59 3.24
N PHE A 148 16.59 3.25 4.35
CA PHE A 148 15.68 4.15 5.06
C PHE A 148 15.26 5.32 4.16
N MET A 149 16.19 5.97 3.47
CA MET A 149 15.90 7.06 2.54
C MET A 149 14.97 6.61 1.41
N GLY A 150 15.21 5.45 0.80
CA GLY A 150 14.36 4.95 -0.28
C GLY A 150 12.92 4.66 0.16
N ILE A 151 12.75 4.06 1.34
CA ILE A 151 11.42 3.85 1.96
C ILE A 151 10.77 5.20 2.32
N PHE A 152 11.53 6.11 2.93
CA PHE A 152 11.04 7.43 3.34
C PHE A 152 10.54 8.25 2.15
N ILE A 153 11.29 8.27 1.04
CA ILE A 153 10.88 8.96 -0.19
C ILE A 153 9.56 8.40 -0.73
N ALA A 154 9.41 7.07 -0.77
CA ALA A 154 8.18 6.45 -1.26
C ALA A 154 6.95 6.85 -0.42
N PHE A 155 7.09 6.89 0.91
CA PHE A 155 6.01 7.37 1.79
C PHE A 155 5.79 8.89 1.68
N ALA A 156 6.85 9.69 1.57
CA ALA A 156 6.76 11.15 1.42
C ALA A 156 6.13 11.59 0.09
N VAL A 157 6.17 10.73 -0.93
CA VAL A 157 5.46 10.95 -2.20
C VAL A 157 3.97 10.63 -2.09
N LYS A 158 3.60 9.55 -1.37
CA LYS A 158 2.18 9.16 -1.21
C LYS A 158 1.43 9.96 -0.14
N THR A 159 2.13 10.36 0.93
CA THR A 159 1.60 11.33 1.90
C THR A 159 1.97 12.71 1.39
N PRO A 160 1.03 13.61 1.06
CA PRO A 160 1.39 14.96 0.63
C PRO A 160 1.93 15.75 1.84
N VAL A 161 3.18 15.49 2.22
CA VAL A 161 3.90 16.22 3.29
C VAL A 161 4.38 17.57 2.75
N ILE A 162 4.45 17.70 1.42
CA ILE A 162 4.91 18.91 0.75
C ILE A 162 3.70 19.65 0.20
N TYR A 163 3.37 20.76 0.87
CA TYR A 163 2.55 21.84 0.31
C TYR A 163 3.26 22.41 -0.92
N LEU A 164 3.02 21.84 -2.10
CA LEU A 164 3.21 22.54 -3.36
C LEU A 164 1.83 22.76 -3.97
N ASN A 165 1.15 23.80 -3.45
CA ASN A 165 0.15 24.50 -4.22
C ASN A 165 0.84 25.10 -5.46
N GLY A 166 0.51 24.54 -6.63
CA GLY A 166 0.86 25.04 -7.95
C GLY A 166 -0.10 24.48 -8.97
#